data_AF-A0A931W9U5-F1
#
_entry.id   AF-A0A931W9U5-F1
#
_cell.length_a   1.000
_cell.length_b   1.000
_cell.length_c   1.000
_cell.angle_alpha   90.00
_cell.angle_beta   90.00
_cell.angle_gamma   90.00
#
_symmetry.space_group_name_H-M   'P 1'
#
loop_
_entity.id
_entity.type
_entity.pdbx_description
1 polymer ?
#
loop_
_entity_poly.entity_id
_entity_poly.type
_entity_poly.pdbx_seq_one_letter_code
_entity_poly.pdbx_strand_id
1 'polypeptide(L)'
;MTLLYIILAIIAYYIYKIYRQKEDEKEAVANEKSDAEYEKNRKEKFKDYPHLIDKIDDSWIEVFSRQSNIDGKDYLLKSMFYLMLGESTKIDYSEGSVKYDSLFDVTKELLEHLEKFHEGSVVEHEVALATYWQLAATKMGELVKENPNTGSLKSGAHTSEVAGEKVEAEPFTDIEKIASWFPKKENHPAHEITFFNKDGSFPRESKGSAFIDEKMSALGL
;
A
#
# COMPACT_ATOMS: atom_id res chain seq x y z
N MET A 1 -38.65 -34.88 -48.36
CA MET A 1 -38.73 -33.49 -47.87
C MET A 1 -38.30 -33.39 -46.41
N THR A 2 -38.95 -34.05 -45.46
CA THR A 2 -38.63 -33.97 -44.01
C THR A 2 -37.19 -34.38 -43.66
N LEU A 3 -36.68 -35.48 -44.23
CA LEU A 3 -35.29 -35.92 -44.05
C LEU A 3 -34.27 -34.90 -44.59
N LEU A 4 -34.58 -34.21 -45.68
CA LEU A 4 -33.71 -33.18 -46.27
C LEU A 4 -33.62 -31.95 -45.34
N TYR A 5 -34.75 -31.53 -44.76
CA TYR A 5 -34.79 -30.43 -43.80
C TYR A 5 -34.02 -30.74 -42.51
N ILE A 6 -34.08 -31.99 -42.03
CA ILE A 6 -33.31 -32.43 -40.86
C ILE A 6 -31.80 -32.36 -41.15
N ILE A 7 -31.36 -32.83 -42.33
CA ILE A 7 -29.94 -32.77 -42.72
C ILE A 7 -29.45 -31.33 -42.86
N LEU A 8 -30.25 -30.45 -43.48
CA LEU A 8 -29.92 -29.04 -43.62
C LEU A 8 -29.83 -28.32 -42.26
N ALA A 9 -30.71 -28.64 -41.32
CA ALA A 9 -30.67 -28.09 -39.97
C ALA A 9 -29.41 -28.53 -39.20
N ILE A 10 -28.99 -29.79 -39.36
CA ILE A 10 -27.74 -30.30 -38.77
C ILE A 10 -26.53 -29.57 -39.36
N ILE A 11 -26.47 -29.41 -40.69
CA ILE A 11 -25.39 -28.67 -41.35
C ILE A 11 -25.35 -27.22 -40.89
N ALA A 12 -26.49 -26.54 -40.82
CA ALA A 12 -26.58 -25.16 -40.33
C ALA A 12 -26.10 -25.02 -38.88
N TYR A 13 -26.45 -25.97 -38.01
CA TYR A 13 -25.98 -26.00 -36.63
C TYR A 13 -24.45 -26.13 -36.53
N TYR A 14 -23.84 -27.04 -37.31
CA TYR A 14 -22.38 -27.18 -37.32
C TYR A 14 -21.66 -25.94 -37.88
N ILE A 15 -22.21 -25.31 -38.93
CA ILE A 15 -21.67 -24.05 -39.48
C ILE A 15 -21.75 -22.93 -38.42
N TYR A 16 -22.88 -22.79 -37.73
CA TYR A 16 -23.05 -21.83 -36.65
C TYR A 16 -22.07 -22.07 -35.50
N LYS A 17 -21.88 -23.33 -35.10
CA LYS A 17 -20.94 -23.70 -34.03
C LYS A 17 -19.49 -23.35 -34.39
N ILE A 18 -19.05 -23.64 -35.62
CA ILE A 18 -17.70 -23.29 -36.09
C ILE A 18 -17.54 -21.76 -36.17
N TYR A 19 -18.57 -21.04 -36.61
CA TYR A 19 -18.54 -19.58 -36.68
C TYR A 19 -18.41 -18.95 -35.28
N ARG A 20 -19.20 -19.42 -34.31
CA ARG A 20 -19.11 -18.98 -32.91
C ARG A 20 -17.75 -19.25 -32.29
N GLN A 21 -17.18 -20.44 -32.50
CA GLN A 21 -15.83 -20.75 -32.02
C GLN A 21 -14.77 -19.78 -32.58
N LYS A 22 -14.87 -19.42 -33.87
CA LYS A 22 -13.96 -18.45 -34.49
C LYS A 22 -14.16 -17.01 -34.01
N GLU A 23 -15.37 -16.63 -33.60
CA GLU A 23 -15.61 -15.34 -32.95
C GLU A 23 -15.02 -15.32 -31.53
N ASP A 24 -15.28 -16.37 -30.75
CA ASP A 24 -14.75 -16.50 -29.39
C ASP A 24 -13.19 -16.51 -29.40
N GLU A 25 -12.55 -17.17 -30.38
CA GLU A 25 -11.09 -17.11 -30.59
C GLU A 25 -10.59 -15.71 -30.94
N LYS A 26 -11.32 -14.96 -31.77
CA LYS A 26 -10.94 -13.58 -32.14
C LYS A 26 -11.08 -12.64 -30.94
N GLU A 27 -12.12 -12.81 -30.14
CA GLU A 27 -12.35 -12.02 -28.93
C GLU A 27 -11.26 -12.30 -27.89
N ALA A 28 -10.89 -13.58 -27.70
CA ALA A 28 -9.77 -13.96 -26.84
C ALA A 28 -8.44 -13.31 -27.27
N VAL A 29 -8.12 -13.33 -28.56
CA VAL A 29 -6.91 -12.68 -29.10
C VAL A 29 -6.97 -11.16 -28.99
N ALA A 30 -8.14 -10.55 -29.16
CA ALA A 30 -8.32 -9.10 -28.99
C ALA A 30 -8.13 -8.69 -27.53
N ASN A 31 -8.67 -9.46 -26.59
CA ASN A 31 -8.49 -9.24 -25.15
C ASN A 31 -7.02 -9.42 -24.76
N GLU A 32 -6.34 -10.48 -25.22
CA GLU A 32 -4.91 -10.70 -24.95
C GLU A 32 -4.04 -9.54 -25.48
N LYS A 33 -4.36 -9.00 -26.66
CA LYS A 33 -3.68 -7.82 -27.19
C LYS A 33 -3.96 -6.56 -26.38
N SER A 34 -5.20 -6.36 -25.94
CA SER A 34 -5.59 -5.23 -25.09
C SER A 34 -4.90 -5.31 -23.73
N ASP A 35 -4.81 -6.51 -23.14
CA ASP A 35 -4.12 -6.75 -21.87
C ASP A 35 -2.61 -6.51 -22.01
N ALA A 36 -2.01 -7.00 -23.09
CA ALA A 36 -0.59 -6.77 -23.38
C ALA A 36 -0.29 -5.28 -23.63
N GLU A 37 -1.19 -4.55 -24.31
CA GLU A 37 -1.06 -3.12 -24.53
C GLU A 37 -1.23 -2.32 -23.23
N TYR A 38 -2.21 -2.70 -22.41
CA TYR A 38 -2.40 -2.13 -21.07
C TYR A 38 -1.17 -2.33 -20.20
N GLU A 39 -0.66 -3.56 -20.10
CA GLU A 39 0.54 -3.88 -19.31
C GLU A 39 1.79 -3.14 -19.81
N LYS A 40 1.94 -3.01 -21.13
CA LYS A 40 3.03 -2.22 -21.72
C LYS A 40 2.90 -0.74 -21.35
N ASN A 41 1.70 -0.17 -21.48
CA ASN A 41 1.45 1.24 -21.17
C ASN A 41 1.61 1.51 -19.67
N ARG A 42 1.18 0.57 -18.82
CA ARG A 42 1.35 0.62 -17.36
C ARG A 42 2.83 0.61 -16.97
N LYS A 43 3.62 -0.31 -17.53
CA LYS A 43 5.08 -0.37 -17.30
C LYS A 43 5.81 0.87 -17.80
N GLU A 44 5.39 1.45 -18.93
CA GLU A 44 5.97 2.70 -19.41
C GLU A 44 5.59 3.89 -18.51
N LYS A 45 4.33 3.95 -18.04
CA LYS A 45 3.84 4.99 -17.14
C LYS A 45 4.58 4.99 -15.81
N PHE A 46 4.87 3.82 -15.26
CA PHE A 46 5.52 3.65 -13.96
C PHE A 46 6.97 3.15 -14.07
N LYS A 47 7.65 3.43 -15.19
CA LYS A 47 9.03 2.98 -15.43
C LYS A 47 10.04 3.48 -14.38
N ASP A 48 9.74 4.61 -13.73
CA ASP A 48 10.57 5.19 -12.68
C ASP A 48 10.31 4.55 -11.30
N TYR A 49 9.29 3.69 -11.19
CA TYR A 49 8.86 2.98 -9.98
C TYR A 49 8.67 1.47 -10.24
N PRO A 50 9.64 0.78 -10.85
CA PRO A 50 9.46 -0.58 -11.35
C PRO A 50 9.23 -1.62 -10.25
N HIS A 51 9.68 -1.37 -9.02
CA HIS A 51 9.53 -2.30 -7.89
C HIS A 51 8.15 -2.20 -7.23
N LEU A 52 7.39 -1.14 -7.50
CA LEU A 52 6.05 -0.93 -6.93
C LEU A 52 4.93 -1.55 -7.79
N ILE A 53 5.21 -1.82 -9.06
CA ILE A 53 4.26 -2.45 -9.98
C ILE A 53 3.83 -3.81 -9.41
N ASP A 54 2.53 -4.06 -9.39
CA ASP A 54 1.88 -5.26 -8.82
C ASP A 54 2.01 -5.42 -7.29
N LYS A 55 2.64 -4.46 -6.59
CA LYS A 55 2.73 -4.44 -5.12
C LYS A 55 1.78 -3.43 -4.52
N ILE A 56 1.57 -2.32 -5.21
CA ILE A 56 0.72 -1.22 -4.81
C ILE A 56 -0.29 -0.93 -5.93
N ASP A 57 -1.48 -0.47 -5.56
CA ASP A 57 -2.46 0.04 -6.53
C ASP A 57 -1.88 1.23 -7.31
N ASP A 58 -1.97 1.15 -8.63
CA ASP A 58 -1.44 2.15 -9.57
C ASP A 58 -1.89 3.58 -9.26
N SER A 59 -3.10 3.76 -8.70
CA SER A 59 -3.61 5.09 -8.32
C SER A 59 -2.79 5.72 -7.18
N TRP A 60 -2.30 4.92 -6.22
CA TRP A 60 -1.45 5.42 -5.15
C TRP A 60 -0.05 5.75 -5.65
N ILE A 61 0.50 4.93 -6.54
CA ILE A 61 1.78 5.24 -7.20
C ILE A 61 1.65 6.60 -7.92
N GLU A 62 0.58 6.81 -8.68
CA GLU A 62 0.34 8.07 -9.40
C GLU A 62 0.15 9.28 -8.48
N VAL A 63 -0.61 9.16 -7.39
CA VAL A 63 -0.86 10.27 -6.46
C VAL A 63 0.43 10.66 -5.75
N PHE A 64 1.14 9.70 -5.18
CA PHE A 64 2.35 9.98 -4.39
C PHE A 64 3.55 10.35 -5.27
N SER A 65 3.68 9.80 -6.48
CA SER A 65 4.73 10.21 -7.41
C SER A 65 4.60 11.67 -7.85
N ARG A 66 3.37 12.20 -7.93
CA ARG A 66 3.12 13.62 -8.21
C ARG A 66 3.44 14.50 -7.00
N GLN A 67 3.20 13.98 -5.80
CA GLN A 67 3.41 14.71 -4.56
C GLN A 67 4.88 14.76 -4.13
N SER A 68 5.69 13.78 -4.51
CA SER A 68 7.14 13.76 -4.24
C SER A 68 7.93 14.84 -4.96
N ASN A 69 7.36 15.45 -6.01
CA ASN A 69 8.03 16.45 -6.82
C ASN A 69 7.15 17.67 -7.10
N ILE A 70 6.65 18.29 -6.04
CA ILE A 70 6.01 19.61 -6.13
C ILE A 70 7.11 20.65 -5.90
N ASP A 71 7.34 21.54 -6.86
CA ASP A 71 8.31 22.64 -6.77
C ASP A 71 9.74 22.23 -6.35
N GLY A 72 10.17 20.99 -6.68
CA GLY A 72 11.49 20.46 -6.33
C GLY A 72 11.68 20.17 -4.83
N LYS A 73 10.59 20.04 -4.07
CA LYS A 73 10.61 19.74 -2.64
C LYS A 73 9.96 18.38 -2.36
N ASP A 74 10.56 17.64 -1.43
CA ASP A 74 10.04 16.38 -0.93
C ASP A 74 8.93 16.63 0.10
N TYR A 75 7.72 16.17 -0.20
CA TYR A 75 6.54 16.31 0.65
C TYR A 75 5.99 14.96 1.15
N LEU A 76 6.57 13.82 0.75
CA LEU A 76 5.97 12.53 1.10
C LEU A 76 6.12 12.24 2.60
N LEU A 77 7.30 12.49 3.17
CA LEU A 77 7.52 12.40 4.62
C LEU A 77 6.56 13.27 5.43
N LYS A 78 6.35 14.51 4.94
CA LYS A 78 5.41 15.45 5.54
C LYS A 78 3.97 14.94 5.51
N SER A 79 3.55 14.38 4.38
CA SER A 79 2.21 13.81 4.22
C SER A 79 2.00 12.60 5.11
N MET A 80 2.97 11.68 5.18
CA MET A 80 2.92 10.53 6.10
C MET A 80 2.75 10.96 7.54
N PHE A 81 3.52 11.95 7.98
CA PHE A 81 3.42 12.49 9.33
C PHE A 81 2.05 13.11 9.62
N TYR A 82 1.48 13.86 8.68
CA TYR A 82 0.13 14.41 8.85
C TYR A 82 -0.96 13.35 8.83
N LEU A 83 -0.82 12.28 8.04
CA LEU A 83 -1.73 11.13 8.07
C LEU A 83 -1.71 10.43 9.43
N MET A 84 -0.51 10.23 9.99
CA MET A 84 -0.31 9.70 11.33
C MET A 84 -1.01 10.60 12.36
N LEU A 85 -0.60 11.87 12.48
CA LEU A 85 -1.14 12.81 13.47
C LEU A 85 -2.67 12.99 13.37
N GLY A 86 -3.19 13.01 12.14
CA GLY A 86 -4.60 13.23 11.88
C GLY A 86 -5.49 12.19 12.54
N GLU A 87 -5.06 10.93 12.64
CA GLU A 87 -5.80 9.89 13.34
C GLU A 87 -5.40 9.77 14.81
N SER A 88 -4.12 9.95 15.17
CA SER A 88 -3.68 9.91 16.58
C SER A 88 -4.45 10.89 17.46
N THR A 89 -4.77 12.08 16.94
CA THR A 89 -5.55 13.10 17.67
C THR A 89 -7.01 12.73 17.94
N LYS A 90 -7.51 11.64 17.35
CA LYS A 90 -8.90 11.15 17.48
C LYS A 90 -9.03 9.93 18.39
N ILE A 91 -7.90 9.37 18.84
CA ILE A 91 -7.85 8.21 19.75
C ILE A 91 -7.54 8.76 21.16
N ASP A 92 -8.06 8.11 22.21
CA ASP A 92 -7.68 8.44 23.59
C ASP A 92 -6.29 7.84 23.92
N TYR A 93 -5.83 7.97 25.16
CA TYR A 93 -4.62 7.30 25.69
C TYR A 93 -4.78 5.77 25.83
N SER A 94 -5.52 5.14 24.92
CA SER A 94 -5.68 3.70 24.89
C SER A 94 -4.39 3.01 24.46
N GLU A 95 -4.29 1.72 24.73
CA GLU A 95 -3.18 0.89 24.25
C GLU A 95 -3.01 1.03 22.72
N GLY A 96 -4.11 1.04 21.96
CA GLY A 96 -4.09 1.23 20.51
C GLY A 96 -3.43 2.54 20.05
N SER A 97 -3.60 3.66 20.78
CA SER A 97 -2.92 4.92 20.46
C SER A 97 -1.41 4.79 20.59
N VAL A 98 -0.93 4.22 21.69
CA VAL A 98 0.52 4.03 21.91
C VAL A 98 1.13 3.15 20.82
N LYS A 99 0.43 2.08 20.43
CA LYS A 99 0.87 1.19 19.34
C LYS A 99 0.89 1.89 17.99
N TYR A 100 -0.14 2.68 17.68
CA TYR A 100 -0.25 3.42 16.43
C TYR A 100 0.84 4.50 16.29
N ASP A 101 1.07 5.28 17.35
CA ASP A 101 2.12 6.30 17.34
C ASP A 101 3.52 5.67 17.17
N SER A 102 3.74 4.51 17.79
CA SER A 102 5.01 3.77 17.68
C SER A 102 5.29 3.26 16.25
N LEU A 103 4.26 3.08 15.41
CA LEU A 103 4.45 2.72 13.99
C LEU A 103 5.23 3.80 13.23
N PHE A 104 5.18 5.06 13.67
CA PHE A 104 5.92 6.14 13.03
C PHE A 104 7.42 5.98 13.24
N ASP A 105 7.86 5.71 14.47
CA ASP A 105 9.29 5.46 14.75
C ASP A 105 9.81 4.24 13.99
N VAL A 106 8.98 3.20 13.90
CA VAL A 106 9.21 2.01 13.09
C VAL A 106 9.34 2.35 11.59
N THR A 107 8.47 3.21 11.07
CA THR A 107 8.51 3.67 9.67
C THR A 107 9.80 4.43 9.37
N LYS A 108 10.25 5.29 10.29
CA LYS A 108 11.50 6.05 10.14
C LYS A 108 12.72 5.12 10.04
N GLU A 109 12.76 4.08 10.87
CA GLU A 109 13.85 3.09 10.81
C GLU A 109 13.77 2.22 9.54
N LEU A 110 12.57 1.87 9.08
CA LEU A 110 12.38 1.14 7.82
C LEU A 110 12.86 1.97 6.62
N LEU A 111 12.54 3.27 6.56
CA LEU A 111 12.99 4.12 5.45
C LEU A 111 14.52 4.17 5.38
N GLU A 112 15.19 4.38 6.52
CA GLU A 112 16.65 4.34 6.58
C GLU A 112 17.20 2.97 6.16
N HIS A 113 16.54 1.88 6.56
CA HIS A 113 16.92 0.53 6.18
C HIS A 113 16.82 0.30 4.66
N LEU A 114 15.69 0.69 4.06
CA LEU A 114 15.46 0.60 2.62
C LEU A 114 16.52 1.39 1.84
N GLU A 115 16.75 2.66 2.19
CA GLU A 115 17.73 3.50 1.52
C GLU A 115 19.15 2.91 1.59
N LYS A 116 19.52 2.28 2.71
CA LYS A 116 20.86 1.73 2.93
C LYS A 116 21.09 0.35 2.33
N PHE A 117 20.08 -0.52 2.33
CA PHE A 117 20.26 -1.96 2.10
C PHE A 117 19.39 -2.53 0.98
N HIS A 118 18.46 -1.76 0.41
CA HIS A 118 17.61 -2.21 -0.69
C HIS A 118 17.70 -1.32 -1.93
N GLU A 119 17.65 -1.95 -3.10
CA GLU A 119 17.54 -1.27 -4.39
C GLU A 119 16.25 -0.44 -4.47
N GLY A 120 16.20 0.45 -5.45
CA GLY A 120 15.10 1.39 -5.62
C GLY A 120 15.52 2.83 -5.32
N SER A 121 14.74 3.77 -5.84
CA SER A 121 14.99 5.19 -5.59
C SER A 121 14.43 5.60 -4.22
N VAL A 122 14.97 6.67 -3.64
CA VAL A 122 14.44 7.27 -2.39
C VAL A 122 12.93 7.53 -2.52
N VAL A 123 12.51 8.08 -3.66
CA VAL A 123 11.09 8.37 -3.94
C VAL A 123 10.28 7.08 -3.99
N GLU A 124 10.81 5.99 -4.53
CA GLU A 124 10.13 4.70 -4.59
C GLU A 124 9.89 4.11 -3.19
N HIS A 125 10.90 4.21 -2.30
CA HIS A 125 10.78 3.84 -0.89
C HIS A 125 9.73 4.70 -0.18
N GLU A 126 9.76 6.01 -0.40
CA GLU A 126 8.80 6.95 0.20
C GLU A 126 7.37 6.75 -0.30
N VAL A 127 7.16 6.43 -1.58
CA VAL A 127 5.83 6.09 -2.13
C VAL A 127 5.27 4.83 -1.49
N ALA A 128 6.10 3.81 -1.27
CA ALA A 128 5.69 2.58 -0.59
C ALA A 128 5.21 2.86 0.85
N LEU A 129 5.97 3.67 1.59
CA LEU A 129 5.62 4.05 2.96
C LEU A 129 4.42 5.00 3.02
N ALA A 130 4.28 5.92 2.06
CA ALA A 130 3.13 6.82 1.98
C ALA A 130 1.83 6.05 1.72
N THR A 131 1.89 5.04 0.87
CA THR A 131 0.79 4.11 0.64
C THR A 131 0.42 3.37 1.91
N TYR A 132 1.41 2.85 2.65
CA TYR A 132 1.15 2.23 3.95
C TYR A 132 0.43 3.19 4.92
N TRP A 133 0.93 4.41 5.10
CA TRP A 133 0.30 5.38 6.01
C TRP A 133 -1.11 5.77 5.59
N GLN A 134 -1.38 5.84 4.29
CA GLN A 134 -2.72 6.06 3.78
C GLN A 134 -3.67 4.92 4.16
N LEU A 135 -3.23 3.66 4.03
CA LEU A 135 -4.02 2.48 4.42
C LEU A 135 -4.21 2.41 5.94
N ALA A 136 -3.15 2.63 6.71
CA ALA A 136 -3.16 2.63 8.17
C ALA A 136 -4.08 3.73 8.72
N ALA A 137 -3.98 4.96 8.21
CA ALA A 137 -4.85 6.07 8.61
C ALA A 137 -6.31 5.81 8.23
N THR A 138 -6.56 5.24 7.04
CA THR A 138 -7.92 4.86 6.62
C THR A 138 -8.50 3.84 7.60
N LYS A 139 -7.75 2.77 7.91
CA LYS A 139 -8.21 1.73 8.83
C LYS A 139 -8.42 2.25 10.24
N MET A 140 -7.52 3.10 10.73
CA MET A 140 -7.65 3.72 12.04
C MET A 140 -8.92 4.59 12.10
N GLY A 141 -9.17 5.40 11.07
CA GLY A 141 -10.39 6.20 10.98
C GLY A 141 -11.68 5.36 10.96
N GLU A 142 -11.65 4.14 10.41
CA GLU A 142 -12.76 3.17 10.55
C GLU A 142 -12.92 2.69 11.99
N LEU A 143 -11.84 2.26 12.65
CA LEU A 143 -11.87 1.78 14.04
C LEU A 143 -12.38 2.87 15.00
N VAL A 144 -11.99 4.13 14.78
CA VAL A 144 -12.46 5.30 15.52
C VAL A 144 -13.97 5.49 15.38
N LYS A 145 -14.51 5.29 14.17
CA LYS A 145 -15.96 5.38 13.89
C LYS A 145 -16.75 4.22 14.48
N GLU A 146 -16.15 3.02 14.52
CA GLU A 146 -16.77 1.82 15.10
C GLU A 146 -16.83 1.90 16.63
N ASN A 147 -15.87 2.58 17.26
CA ASN A 147 -15.77 2.72 18.71
C ASN A 147 -15.88 4.19 19.15
N PRO A 148 -16.95 4.92 18.80
CA PRO A 148 -17.06 6.32 19.18
C PRO A 148 -17.16 6.41 20.70
N ASN A 149 -16.29 7.20 21.31
CA ASN A 149 -16.36 7.38 22.75
C ASN A 149 -17.60 8.20 23.12
N THR A 150 -18.50 7.56 23.86
CA THR A 150 -19.75 8.14 24.36
C THR A 150 -19.64 8.57 25.83
N GLY A 151 -18.47 8.36 26.45
CA GLY A 151 -18.20 8.61 27.86
C GLY A 151 -17.34 9.84 28.13
N SER A 152 -17.98 11.02 28.13
CA SER A 152 -17.63 12.20 28.94
C SER A 152 -16.15 12.42 29.32
N LEU A 153 -15.31 12.86 28.37
CA LEU A 153 -14.29 13.84 28.74
C LEU A 153 -14.99 15.20 28.90
N LYS A 154 -14.77 15.89 30.04
CA LYS A 154 -15.33 17.23 30.30
C LYS A 154 -14.97 18.28 29.23
N SER A 155 -14.00 17.97 28.37
CA SER A 155 -13.55 18.80 27.24
C SER A 155 -14.42 18.69 25.98
N GLY A 156 -15.36 17.75 25.90
CA GLY A 156 -16.10 17.49 24.66
C GLY A 156 -15.25 16.88 23.54
N ALA A 157 -14.03 16.40 23.85
CA ALA A 157 -13.19 15.69 22.89
C ALA A 157 -13.76 14.28 22.68
N HIS A 158 -14.12 13.96 21.44
CA HIS A 158 -14.62 12.64 21.01
C HIS A 158 -13.44 11.71 20.73
N THR A 159 -12.71 11.27 21.77
CA THR A 159 -11.53 10.41 21.61
C THR A 159 -11.89 8.94 21.72
N SER A 160 -11.80 8.17 20.63
CA SER A 160 -12.15 6.74 20.58
C SER A 160 -11.21 5.87 21.43
N GLU A 161 -11.74 4.87 22.14
CA GLU A 161 -10.92 3.83 22.77
C GLU A 161 -10.70 2.68 21.78
N VAL A 162 -9.46 2.55 21.28
CA VAL A 162 -9.05 1.46 20.38
C VAL A 162 -8.21 0.46 21.15
N ALA A 163 -8.59 -0.83 21.10
CA ALA A 163 -7.85 -1.92 21.73
C ALA A 163 -6.53 -2.18 20.98
N GLY A 164 -5.46 -2.49 21.72
CA GLY A 164 -4.13 -2.73 21.14
C GLY A 164 -4.09 -3.87 20.12
N GLU A 165 -4.84 -4.94 20.36
CA GLU A 165 -4.96 -6.09 19.45
C GLU A 165 -5.46 -5.72 18.04
N LYS A 166 -6.20 -4.61 17.90
CA LYS A 166 -6.68 -4.13 16.60
C LYS A 166 -5.56 -3.53 15.75
N VAL A 167 -4.49 -3.08 16.39
CA VAL A 167 -3.29 -2.51 15.75
C VAL A 167 -2.21 -3.58 15.53
N GLU A 168 -2.37 -4.78 16.09
CA GLU A 168 -1.53 -5.96 15.86
C GLU A 168 -1.98 -6.81 14.65
N ALA A 169 -2.73 -6.21 13.73
CA ALA A 169 -3.28 -6.88 12.56
C ALA A 169 -3.08 -6.05 11.29
N GLU A 170 -3.35 -6.66 10.13
CA GLU A 170 -3.36 -5.94 8.85
C GLU A 170 -4.42 -4.80 8.88
N PRO A 171 -4.11 -3.62 8.31
CA PRO A 171 -2.92 -3.31 7.51
C PRO A 171 -1.72 -2.79 8.33
N PHE A 172 -1.87 -2.59 9.65
CA PHE A 172 -0.82 -1.98 10.47
C PHE A 172 0.49 -2.79 10.47
N THR A 173 0.36 -4.13 10.42
CA THR A 173 1.47 -5.07 10.32
C THR A 173 1.98 -5.30 8.90
N ASP A 174 1.33 -4.77 7.85
CA ASP A 174 1.80 -4.95 6.46
C ASP A 174 3.11 -4.20 6.17
N ILE A 175 3.45 -3.22 7.00
CA ILE A 175 4.73 -2.50 6.91
C ILE A 175 5.94 -3.44 6.89
N GLU A 176 5.85 -4.61 7.53
CA GLU A 176 6.92 -5.62 7.51
C GLU A 176 7.21 -6.17 6.11
N LYS A 177 6.18 -6.21 5.26
CA LYS A 177 6.28 -6.76 3.90
C LYS A 177 6.93 -5.78 2.94
N ILE A 178 6.99 -4.49 3.25
CA ILE A 178 7.49 -3.45 2.34
C ILE A 178 8.95 -3.69 1.96
N ALA A 179 9.81 -4.08 2.91
CA ALA A 179 11.21 -4.42 2.62
C ALA A 179 11.36 -5.51 1.55
N SER A 180 10.43 -6.47 1.52
CA SER A 180 10.44 -7.56 0.53
C SER A 180 10.09 -7.12 -0.90
N TRP A 181 9.54 -5.92 -1.10
CA TRP A 181 9.22 -5.38 -2.42
C TRP A 181 10.46 -4.95 -3.19
N PHE A 182 11.55 -4.69 -2.46
CA PHE A 182 12.78 -4.14 -3.02
C PHE A 182 13.91 -5.18 -3.00
N PRO A 183 14.62 -5.37 -4.12
CA PRO A 183 15.80 -6.23 -4.16
C PRO A 183 16.85 -5.80 -3.12
N LYS A 184 17.63 -6.76 -2.60
CA LYS A 184 18.67 -6.49 -1.60
C LYS A 184 19.97 -6.06 -2.27
N LYS A 185 20.63 -5.06 -1.69
CA LYS A 185 22.00 -4.66 -2.06
C LYS A 185 23.02 -5.67 -1.55
N GLU A 186 24.23 -5.64 -2.10
CA GLU A 186 25.33 -6.51 -1.68
C GLU A 186 25.73 -6.33 -0.20
N ASN A 187 25.56 -5.12 0.35
CA ASN A 187 25.88 -4.78 1.73
C ASN A 187 24.75 -5.08 2.72
N HIS A 188 23.68 -5.75 2.29
CA HIS A 188 22.52 -6.03 3.14
C HIS A 188 22.93 -6.91 4.35
N PRO A 189 22.45 -6.61 5.57
CA PRO A 189 22.72 -7.43 6.76
C PRO A 189 22.19 -8.87 6.65
N ALA A 190 22.66 -9.78 7.50
CA ALA A 190 22.18 -11.18 7.48
C ALA A 190 20.69 -11.32 7.82
N HIS A 191 20.14 -10.35 8.55
CA HIS A 191 18.75 -10.32 8.99
C HIS A 191 18.06 -9.04 8.52
N GLU A 192 16.79 -9.19 8.17
CA GLU A 192 15.91 -8.07 7.82
C GLU A 192 15.58 -7.23 9.05
N ILE A 193 15.15 -5.97 8.84
CA ILE A 193 14.52 -5.19 9.92
C ILE A 193 13.23 -5.90 10.39
N THR A 194 13.05 -5.98 11.70
CA THR A 194 11.85 -6.56 12.32
C THR A 194 11.10 -5.50 13.12
N PHE A 195 9.79 -5.67 13.23
CA PHE A 195 8.91 -4.71 13.91
C PHE A 195 8.34 -5.24 15.22
N PHE A 196 8.81 -6.44 15.63
CA PHE A 196 8.57 -7.03 16.93
C PHE A 196 9.86 -7.04 17.75
N ASN A 197 9.71 -6.97 19.07
CA ASN A 197 10.81 -7.28 19.98
C ASN A 197 11.19 -8.77 19.88
N LYS A 198 12.35 -9.12 20.43
CA LYS A 198 12.84 -10.52 20.43
C LYS A 198 11.88 -11.50 21.13
N ASP A 199 11.07 -11.02 22.05
CA ASP A 199 10.05 -11.78 22.78
C ASP A 199 8.71 -11.86 22.03
N GLY A 200 8.60 -11.25 20.84
CA GLY A 200 7.39 -11.19 20.03
C GLY A 200 6.43 -10.07 20.41
N SER A 201 6.79 -9.19 21.36
CA SER A 201 5.94 -8.06 21.74
C SER A 201 5.94 -6.95 20.68
N PHE A 202 4.79 -6.27 20.57
CA PHE A 202 4.56 -5.14 19.68
C PHE A 202 3.92 -3.97 20.46
N PRO A 203 4.30 -2.72 20.17
CA PRO A 203 5.30 -2.27 19.19
C PRO A 203 6.73 -2.59 19.64
N ARG A 204 7.63 -2.81 18.68
CA ARG A 204 9.07 -2.90 18.96
C ARG A 204 9.56 -1.59 19.58
N GLU A 205 10.45 -1.71 20.58
CA GLU A 205 11.19 -0.55 21.08
C GLU A 205 12.07 0.04 19.96
N SER A 206 11.74 1.25 19.53
CA SER A 206 12.43 1.98 18.47
C SER A 206 13.21 3.14 19.06
N LYS A 207 14.34 3.49 18.44
CA LYS A 207 15.13 4.66 18.87
C LYS A 207 14.82 5.92 18.08
N GLY A 208 13.99 5.80 17.03
CA GLY A 208 13.82 6.86 16.02
C GLY A 208 15.12 7.05 15.24
N SER A 209 15.04 7.08 13.91
CA SER A 209 16.25 7.28 13.09
C SER A 209 16.63 8.76 13.00
N ALA A 210 17.86 9.08 13.42
CA ALA A 210 18.39 10.45 13.42
C ALA A 210 18.38 11.10 12.03
N PHE A 211 18.61 10.31 10.98
CA PHE A 211 18.60 10.79 9.59
C PHE A 211 17.21 11.29 9.16
N ILE A 212 16.15 10.58 9.56
CA ILE A 212 14.79 11.00 9.22
C ILE A 212 14.34 12.18 10.08
N ASP A 213 14.74 12.21 11.35
CA ASP A 213 14.47 13.36 12.22
C ASP A 213 15.12 14.65 11.66
N GLU A 214 16.32 14.56 11.07
CA GLU A 214 16.95 15.68 10.35
C GLU A 214 16.16 16.09 9.09
N LYS A 215 15.74 15.12 8.25
CA LYS A 215 14.88 15.38 7.08
C LYS A 215 13.58 16.08 7.49
N MET A 216 12.91 15.58 8.53
CA MET A 216 11.67 16.16 9.07
C MET A 216 11.87 17.57 9.60
N SER A 217 12.94 17.79 10.38
CA SER A 217 13.31 19.12 10.89
C SER A 217 13.53 20.13 9.76
N ALA A 218 14.19 19.71 8.67
CA ALA A 218 14.40 20.55 7.48
C ALA A 218 13.09 20.92 6.77
N LEU A 219 12.05 20.09 6.89
CA LEU A 219 10.70 20.33 6.36
C LEU A 219 9.81 21.18 7.29
N GLY A 220 10.35 21.59 8.45
CA GLY A 220 9.65 22.38 9.47
C GLY A 220 8.56 21.60 10.18
N LEU A 221 8.82 20.32 10.47
CA LEU A 221 7.95 19.40 11.20
C LEU A 221 8.58 18.99 12.52
#